data_AF-A0A1D8UR50-F1
#
_entry.id   AF-A0A1D8UR50-F1
#
_cell.length_a   1.000
_cell.length_b   1.000
_cell.length_c   1.000
_cell.angle_alpha   90.00
_cell.angle_beta   90.00
_cell.angle_gamma   90.00
#
_symmetry.space_group_name_H-M   'P 1'
#
loop_
_entity.id
_entity.type
_entity.pdbx_description
1 polymer ?
#
loop_
_entity_poly.entity_id
_entity_poly.type
_entity_poly.pdbx_seq_one_letter_code
_entity_poly.pdbx_strand_id
1 'polypeptide(L)'
;MLPYRRHPAKRAFAARWGVGLFAVGWMLPRIWPSAPYAAAGMALFQIAGLGLLSALPPWLYVPVAALLAVAATHAPALSRIIDAAALYTAALLTPLAIFATSLRAGREPIITHVARQVHGVLRPDVARYTRALTWFWCVFFVVALVSPALLWWQAPAGWWRTPMNGGVLLAVAIVFIVEYGVRRMVIRNFHHVGLIESVQAFRRHSG
;
A
#
# COMPACT_ATOMS: atom_id res chain seq x y z
N MET A 1 17.43 -19.66 32.19
CA MET A 1 16.41 -19.11 31.27
C MET A 1 16.90 -19.32 29.84
N LEU A 2 16.40 -20.35 29.15
CA LEU A 2 16.77 -20.65 27.76
C LEU A 2 15.96 -19.76 26.80
N PRO A 3 16.60 -19.11 25.81
CA PRO A 3 15.87 -18.33 24.82
C PRO A 3 15.05 -19.25 23.92
N TYR A 4 13.74 -19.04 23.93
CA TYR A 4 12.75 -19.70 23.10
C TYR A 4 13.11 -19.57 21.60
N ARG A 5 13.70 -20.62 21.02
CA ARG A 5 13.88 -20.79 19.57
C ARG A 5 12.51 -20.78 18.91
N ARG A 6 12.07 -19.62 18.38
CA ARG A 6 10.86 -19.52 17.56
C ARG A 6 11.07 -20.34 16.29
N HIS A 7 10.32 -21.44 16.14
CA HIS A 7 10.44 -22.37 15.00
C HIS A 7 10.14 -21.66 13.66
N PRO A 8 11.10 -21.56 12.72
CA PRO A 8 10.91 -20.89 11.43
C PRO A 8 9.79 -21.51 10.59
N ALA A 9 9.54 -22.82 10.74
CA ALA A 9 8.46 -23.54 10.07
C ALA A 9 7.06 -23.02 10.43
N LYS A 10 6.81 -22.64 11.70
CA LYS A 10 5.52 -22.09 12.14
C LYS A 10 5.26 -20.71 11.52
N ARG A 11 6.30 -19.90 11.37
CA ARG A 11 6.21 -18.58 10.73
C ARG A 11 5.97 -18.68 9.22
N ALA A 12 6.66 -19.58 8.53
CA ALA A 12 6.45 -19.81 7.12
C ALA A 12 5.03 -20.32 6.82
N PHE A 13 4.52 -21.22 7.65
CA PHE A 13 3.13 -21.69 7.58
C PHE A 13 2.13 -20.54 7.80
N ALA A 14 2.29 -19.78 8.88
CA ALA A 14 1.42 -18.66 9.21
C ALA A 14 1.40 -17.58 8.12
N ALA A 15 2.57 -17.25 7.54
CA ALA A 15 2.66 -16.30 6.45
C ALA A 15 1.93 -16.79 5.19
N ARG A 16 2.16 -18.04 4.78
CA ARG A 16 1.57 -18.58 3.55
C ARG A 16 0.05 -18.71 3.62
N TRP A 17 -0.47 -19.23 4.73
CA TRP A 17 -1.91 -19.47 4.89
C TRP A 17 -2.67 -18.24 5.38
N GLY A 18 -2.05 -17.42 6.24
CA GLY A 18 -2.68 -16.20 6.76
C GLY A 18 -2.97 -15.18 5.67
N VAL A 19 -2.02 -14.97 4.74
CA VAL A 19 -2.21 -14.08 3.57
C VAL A 19 -3.27 -14.64 2.64
N GLY A 20 -3.25 -15.95 2.37
CA GLY A 20 -4.25 -16.60 1.50
C GLY A 20 -5.67 -16.49 2.03
N LEU A 21 -5.87 -16.74 3.34
CA LEU A 21 -7.19 -16.60 3.97
C LEU A 21 -7.68 -15.15 3.93
N PHE A 22 -6.80 -14.19 4.24
CA PHE A 22 -7.14 -12.77 4.15
C PHE A 22 -7.57 -12.36 2.72
N ALA A 23 -6.84 -12.84 1.71
CA ALA A 23 -7.17 -12.59 0.30
C ALA A 23 -8.52 -13.20 -0.09
N VAL A 24 -8.82 -14.44 0.33
CA VAL A 24 -10.12 -15.09 0.08
C VAL A 24 -11.26 -14.28 0.71
N GLY A 25 -11.09 -13.82 1.96
CA GLY A 25 -12.07 -12.97 2.63
C GLY A 25 -12.36 -11.67 1.86
N TRP A 26 -11.33 -11.05 1.29
CA TRP A 26 -11.46 -9.85 0.46
C TRP A 26 -12.16 -10.08 -0.88
N MET A 27 -11.98 -11.26 -1.49
CA MET A 27 -12.55 -11.60 -2.80
C MET A 27 -14.02 -12.03 -2.72
N LEU A 28 -14.43 -12.71 -1.64
CA LEU A 28 -15.76 -13.30 -1.49
C LEU A 28 -16.93 -12.33 -1.76
N PRO A 29 -16.98 -11.12 -1.16
CA PRO A 29 -18.05 -10.17 -1.43
C PRO A 29 -18.03 -9.56 -2.84
N ARG A 30 -16.88 -9.60 -3.53
CA ARG A 30 -16.74 -9.09 -4.91
C ARG A 30 -17.21 -10.09 -5.94
N ILE A 31 -16.96 -11.38 -5.72
CA ILE A 31 -17.37 -12.46 -6.61
C ILE A 31 -18.85 -12.76 -6.42
N TRP A 32 -19.33 -12.78 -5.16
CA TRP A 32 -20.70 -13.16 -4.82
C TRP A 32 -21.44 -12.09 -4.01
N PRO A 33 -21.69 -10.89 -4.58
CA PRO A 33 -22.27 -9.76 -3.86
C PRO A 33 -23.71 -10.00 -3.38
N SER A 34 -24.46 -10.88 -4.04
CA SER A 34 -25.84 -11.23 -3.68
C SER A 34 -25.95 -12.35 -2.65
N ALA A 35 -24.85 -13.06 -2.34
CA ALA A 35 -24.91 -14.15 -1.36
C ALA A 35 -25.08 -13.57 0.05
N PRO A 36 -26.11 -14.01 0.80
CA PRO A 36 -26.38 -13.50 2.16
C PRO A 36 -25.22 -13.80 3.13
N TYR A 37 -24.47 -14.86 2.87
CA TYR A 37 -23.34 -15.31 3.71
C TYR A 37 -21.98 -14.78 3.24
N ALA A 38 -21.88 -14.04 2.13
CA ALA A 38 -20.59 -13.54 1.63
C ALA A 38 -19.91 -12.57 2.61
N ALA A 39 -20.70 -11.76 3.33
CA ALA A 39 -20.19 -10.84 4.35
C ALA A 39 -19.71 -11.58 5.61
N ALA A 40 -20.40 -12.67 5.99
CA ALA A 40 -19.98 -13.54 7.09
C ALA A 40 -18.68 -14.28 6.75
N GLY A 41 -18.58 -14.85 5.54
CA GLY A 41 -17.36 -15.48 5.03
C GLY A 41 -16.18 -14.51 5.02
N MET A 42 -16.38 -13.28 4.51
CA MET A 42 -15.37 -12.21 4.54
C MET A 42 -14.79 -11.99 5.94
N ALA A 43 -15.65 -11.76 6.94
CA ALA A 43 -15.22 -11.51 8.32
C ALA A 43 -14.46 -12.71 8.92
N LEU A 44 -14.96 -13.94 8.70
CA LEU A 44 -14.30 -15.16 9.18
C LEU A 44 -12.89 -15.32 8.61
N PHE A 45 -12.75 -15.20 7.29
CA PHE A 45 -11.49 -15.43 6.60
C PHE A 45 -10.45 -14.33 6.88
N GLN A 46 -10.87 -13.07 6.99
CA GLN A 46 -9.96 -11.97 7.33
C GLN A 46 -9.46 -12.05 8.77
N ILE A 47 -10.32 -12.34 9.74
CA ILE A 47 -9.92 -12.40 11.15
C ILE A 47 -9.11 -13.67 11.44
N ALA A 48 -9.46 -14.80 10.82
CA ALA A 48 -8.62 -16.00 10.87
C ALA A 48 -7.24 -15.77 10.25
N GLY A 49 -7.19 -15.08 9.11
CA GLY A 49 -5.93 -14.68 8.45
C GLY A 49 -5.06 -13.78 9.32
N LEU A 50 -5.64 -12.72 9.89
CA LEU A 50 -4.95 -11.81 10.81
C LEU A 50 -4.52 -12.50 12.12
N GLY A 51 -5.34 -13.39 12.66
CA GLY A 51 -5.03 -14.21 13.83
C GLY A 51 -3.80 -15.09 13.61
N LEU A 52 -3.72 -15.74 12.44
CA LEU A 52 -2.55 -16.52 12.04
C LEU A 52 -1.29 -15.65 11.87
N LEU A 53 -1.42 -14.46 11.27
CA LEU A 53 -0.30 -13.55 11.04
C LEU A 53 0.21 -12.87 12.32
N SER A 54 -0.67 -12.59 13.28
CA SER A 54 -0.33 -11.94 14.56
C SER A 54 0.31 -12.89 15.58
N ALA A 55 0.34 -14.20 15.30
CA ALA A 55 0.79 -15.25 16.21
C ALA A 55 0.05 -15.25 17.56
N LEU A 56 -1.14 -14.64 17.62
CA LEU A 56 -2.03 -14.71 18.77
C LEU A 56 -2.60 -16.13 18.89
N PRO A 57 -2.90 -16.60 20.10
CA PRO A 57 -3.54 -17.89 20.26
C PRO A 57 -4.98 -17.87 19.69
N PRO A 58 -5.44 -18.98 19.09
CA PRO A 58 -6.72 -19.05 18.38
C PRO A 58 -7.94 -18.70 19.22
N TRP A 59 -7.90 -18.99 20.52
CA TRP A 59 -9.01 -18.67 21.42
C TRP A 59 -9.29 -17.17 21.56
N LEU A 60 -8.35 -16.28 21.19
CA LEU A 60 -8.59 -14.83 21.20
C LEU A 60 -9.33 -14.35 19.95
N TYR A 61 -8.93 -14.82 18.76
CA TYR A 61 -9.44 -14.27 17.50
C TYR A 61 -10.62 -15.08 16.92
N VAL A 62 -10.75 -16.37 17.25
CA VAL A 62 -11.88 -17.21 16.81
C VAL A 62 -13.24 -16.69 17.32
N PRO A 63 -13.42 -16.34 18.62
CA PRO A 63 -14.71 -15.80 19.07
C PRO A 63 -15.02 -14.44 18.45
N VAL A 64 -13.99 -13.59 18.26
CA VAL A 64 -14.14 -12.29 17.59
C VAL A 64 -14.54 -12.48 16.12
N ALA A 65 -13.94 -13.46 15.43
CA ALA A 65 -14.30 -13.83 14.06
C ALA A 65 -15.76 -14.29 13.98
N ALA A 66 -16.18 -15.17 14.88
CA ALA A 66 -17.54 -15.69 14.92
C ALA A 66 -18.56 -14.57 15.21
N LEU A 67 -18.29 -13.70 16.19
CA LEU A 67 -19.15 -12.57 16.53
C LEU A 67 -19.31 -11.62 15.33
N LEU A 68 -18.21 -11.23 14.68
CA LEU A 68 -18.25 -10.33 13.54
C LEU A 68 -18.88 -10.99 12.30
N ALA A 69 -18.76 -12.30 12.15
CA ALA A 69 -19.45 -13.05 11.11
C ALA A 69 -20.98 -13.07 11.32
N VAL A 70 -21.43 -13.27 12.56
CA VAL A 70 -22.86 -13.19 12.92
C VAL A 70 -23.38 -11.75 12.74
N ALA A 71 -22.63 -10.74 13.18
CA ALA A 71 -23.01 -9.35 12.93
C ALA A 71 -23.13 -9.05 11.42
N ALA A 72 -22.26 -9.65 10.60
CA ALA A 72 -22.26 -9.49 9.16
C ALA A 72 -23.43 -10.18 8.43
N THR A 73 -24.11 -11.16 9.03
CA THR A 73 -25.35 -11.71 8.45
C THR A 73 -26.54 -10.78 8.65
N HIS A 74 -26.59 -10.05 9.76
CA HIS A 74 -27.68 -9.13 10.07
C HIS A 74 -27.59 -7.80 9.32
N ALA A 75 -26.37 -7.32 9.04
CA ALA A 75 -26.14 -6.06 8.34
C ALA A 75 -25.07 -6.17 7.23
N PRO A 76 -25.28 -7.02 6.21
CA PRO A 76 -24.25 -7.36 5.22
C PRO A 76 -23.78 -6.15 4.41
N ALA A 77 -24.67 -5.19 4.13
CA ALA A 77 -24.32 -3.96 3.42
C ALA A 77 -23.37 -3.08 4.26
N LEU A 78 -23.63 -2.92 5.55
CA LEU A 78 -22.81 -2.12 6.46
C LEU A 78 -21.44 -2.76 6.66
N SER A 79 -21.39 -4.08 6.86
CA SER A 79 -20.12 -4.81 7.03
C SER A 79 -19.20 -4.66 5.83
N ARG A 80 -19.74 -4.71 4.60
CA ARG A 80 -18.95 -4.50 3.38
C ARG A 80 -18.43 -3.06 3.26
N ILE A 81 -19.21 -2.07 3.68
CA ILE A 81 -18.79 -0.66 3.68
C ILE A 81 -17.65 -0.47 4.70
N ILE A 82 -17.80 -0.99 5.91
CA ILE A 82 -16.80 -0.89 6.97
C ILE A 82 -15.50 -1.59 6.54
N ASP A 83 -15.60 -2.80 5.99
CA ASP A 83 -14.43 -3.53 5.48
C ASP A 83 -13.71 -2.75 4.37
N ALA A 84 -14.46 -2.30 3.36
CA ALA A 84 -13.89 -1.49 2.28
C ALA A 84 -13.24 -0.21 2.82
N ALA A 85 -13.85 0.46 3.80
CA ALA A 85 -13.29 1.64 4.47
C ALA A 85 -12.02 1.35 5.26
N ALA A 86 -12.01 0.27 6.03
CA ALA A 86 -10.85 -0.15 6.81
C ALA A 86 -9.66 -0.48 5.90
N LEU A 87 -9.88 -1.28 4.86
CA LEU A 87 -8.83 -1.67 3.90
C LEU A 87 -8.32 -0.48 3.10
N TYR A 88 -9.23 0.37 2.62
CA TYR A 88 -8.87 1.59 1.92
C TYR A 88 -8.00 2.51 2.79
N THR A 89 -8.43 2.74 4.04
CA THR A 89 -7.72 3.57 5.00
C THR A 89 -6.35 2.99 5.32
N ALA A 90 -6.25 1.68 5.58
CA ALA A 90 -4.99 1.01 5.85
C ALA A 90 -4.03 1.10 4.64
N ALA A 91 -4.54 0.82 3.44
CA ALA A 91 -3.76 0.87 2.20
C ALA A 91 -3.20 2.26 1.88
N LEU A 92 -3.82 3.34 2.36
CA LEU A 92 -3.35 4.72 2.19
C LEU A 92 -2.52 5.23 3.36
N LEU A 93 -2.91 4.95 4.60
CA LEU A 93 -2.19 5.41 5.79
C LEU A 93 -0.81 4.77 5.91
N THR A 94 -0.66 3.49 5.57
CA THR A 94 0.65 2.82 5.63
C THR A 94 1.70 3.49 4.75
N PRO A 95 1.50 3.67 3.43
CA PRO A 95 2.47 4.38 2.60
C PRO A 95 2.57 5.86 2.97
N LEU A 96 1.48 6.54 3.32
CA LEU A 96 1.54 7.92 3.80
C LEU A 96 2.47 8.07 5.01
N ALA A 97 2.37 7.19 5.99
CA ALA A 97 3.23 7.20 7.17
C ALA A 97 4.70 6.99 6.79
N ILE A 98 5.01 6.07 5.87
CA ILE A 98 6.38 5.85 5.38
C ILE A 98 6.93 7.10 4.70
N PHE A 99 6.18 7.68 3.77
CA PHE A 99 6.59 8.87 3.03
C PHE A 99 6.75 10.08 3.96
N ALA A 100 5.74 10.37 4.80
CA ALA A 100 5.76 11.49 5.72
C ALA A 100 6.89 11.37 6.76
N THR A 101 7.11 10.17 7.30
CA THR A 101 8.22 9.96 8.26
C THR A 101 9.60 10.05 7.61
N SER A 102 9.71 9.78 6.30
CA SER A 102 10.96 9.99 5.54
C SER A 102 11.28 11.47 5.29
N LEU A 103 10.28 12.36 5.34
CA LEU A 103 10.44 13.81 5.16
C LEU A 103 10.85 14.56 6.44
N ARG A 104 10.94 13.88 7.59
CA ARG A 104 11.38 14.49 8.85
C ARG A 104 12.80 15.04 8.75
N ALA A 105 13.08 16.11 9.50
CA ALA A 105 14.41 16.70 9.57
C ALA A 105 15.47 15.65 9.96
N GLY A 106 16.61 15.67 9.26
CA GLY A 106 17.71 14.70 9.46
C GLY A 106 17.49 13.33 8.82
N ARG A 107 16.36 13.09 8.13
CA ARG A 107 16.13 11.88 7.34
C ARG A 107 16.21 12.17 5.84
N GLU A 108 16.54 11.12 5.10
CA GLU A 108 16.53 11.16 3.64
C GLU A 108 15.13 10.77 3.13
N PRO A 109 14.52 11.56 2.21
CA PRO A 109 13.24 11.21 1.61
C PRO A 109 13.29 9.84 0.92
N ILE A 110 12.22 9.05 1.05
CA ILE A 110 12.23 7.65 0.59
C ILE A 110 12.53 7.49 -0.91
N ILE A 111 12.05 8.41 -1.76
CA ILE A 111 12.35 8.37 -3.20
C ILE A 111 13.81 8.71 -3.46
N THR A 112 14.38 9.67 -2.73
CA THR A 112 15.81 10.01 -2.82
C THR A 112 16.66 8.82 -2.42
N HIS A 113 16.29 8.14 -1.33
CA HIS A 113 16.97 6.94 -0.85
C HIS A 113 16.98 5.84 -1.91
N VAL A 114 15.83 5.52 -2.49
CA VAL A 114 15.71 4.51 -3.56
C VAL A 114 16.51 4.92 -4.80
N ALA A 115 16.43 6.18 -5.23
CA ALA A 115 17.19 6.67 -6.38
C ALA A 115 18.70 6.56 -6.15
N ARG A 116 19.17 6.81 -4.92
CA ARG A 116 20.59 6.69 -4.55
C ARG A 116 21.06 5.24 -4.54
N GLN A 117 20.22 4.31 -4.10
CA GLN A 117 20.55 2.87 -4.16
C GLN A 117 20.70 2.36 -5.59
N VAL A 118 19.96 2.94 -6.54
CA VAL A 118 20.01 2.54 -7.96
C VAL A 118 21.14 3.24 -8.73
N HIS A 119 21.36 4.54 -8.48
CA HIS A 119 22.25 5.38 -9.31
C HIS A 119 23.55 5.80 -8.60
N GLY A 120 23.74 5.44 -7.33
CA GLY A 120 24.88 5.91 -6.54
C GLY A 120 24.74 7.38 -6.16
N VAL A 121 25.81 8.17 -6.30
CA VAL A 121 25.82 9.59 -5.90
C VAL A 121 24.84 10.39 -6.77
N LEU A 122 23.84 10.99 -6.13
CA LEU A 122 22.83 11.80 -6.80
C LEU A 122 23.29 13.25 -6.97
N ARG A 123 23.04 13.82 -8.15
CA ARG A 123 23.21 15.26 -8.38
C ARG A 123 22.22 16.06 -7.51
N PRO A 124 22.58 17.28 -7.07
CA PRO A 124 21.73 18.08 -6.18
C PRO A 124 20.35 18.45 -6.75
N ASP A 125 20.22 18.58 -8.07
CA ASP A 125 18.95 18.79 -8.76
C ASP A 125 18.03 17.56 -8.67
N VAL A 126 18.57 16.36 -8.88
CA VAL A 126 17.82 15.10 -8.74
C VAL A 126 17.40 14.86 -7.29
N ALA A 127 18.25 15.20 -6.32
CA ALA A 127 17.92 15.13 -4.90
C ALA A 127 16.74 16.05 -4.53
N ARG A 128 16.71 17.29 -5.06
CA ARG A 128 15.58 18.21 -4.87
C ARG A 128 14.30 17.71 -5.54
N TYR A 129 14.40 17.19 -6.76
CA TYR A 129 13.26 16.63 -7.49
C TYR A 129 12.65 15.42 -6.76
N THR A 130 13.46 14.46 -6.34
CA THR A 130 12.98 13.27 -5.62
C THR A 130 12.37 13.62 -4.25
N ARG A 131 12.86 14.66 -3.59
CA ARG A 131 12.23 15.22 -2.38
C ARG A 131 10.87 15.86 -2.68
N ALA A 132 10.76 16.67 -3.73
CA ALA A 132 9.48 17.26 -4.14
C ALA A 132 8.46 16.17 -4.52
N LEU A 133 8.92 15.11 -5.20
CA LEU A 133 8.08 13.96 -5.52
C LEU A 133 7.61 13.22 -4.25
N THR A 134 8.46 13.10 -3.23
CA THR A 134 8.07 12.51 -1.94
C THR A 134 6.97 13.34 -1.26
N TRP A 135 7.07 14.66 -1.31
CA TRP A 135 6.01 15.57 -0.85
C TRP A 135 4.71 15.40 -1.64
N PHE A 136 4.80 15.35 -2.97
CA PHE A 136 3.66 15.12 -3.84
C PHE A 136 2.91 13.85 -3.44
N TRP A 137 3.61 12.74 -3.20
CA TRP A 137 2.98 11.50 -2.76
C TRP A 137 2.29 11.62 -1.39
N CYS A 138 2.88 12.36 -0.44
CA CYS A 138 2.21 12.63 0.84
C CYS A 138 0.88 13.36 0.63
N VAL A 139 0.89 14.42 -0.17
CA VAL A 139 -0.32 15.20 -0.48
C VAL A 139 -1.34 14.33 -1.21
N PHE A 140 -0.90 13.54 -2.21
CA PHE A 140 -1.77 12.61 -2.92
C PHE A 140 -2.47 11.63 -1.96
N PHE A 141 -1.74 10.99 -1.04
CA PHE A 141 -2.35 10.06 -0.10
C PHE A 141 -3.31 10.74 0.87
N VAL A 142 -3.01 11.95 1.34
CA VAL A 142 -3.93 12.73 2.19
C VAL A 142 -5.21 13.08 1.43
N VAL A 143 -5.10 13.60 0.21
CA VAL A 143 -6.24 13.95 -0.64
C VAL A 143 -7.07 12.70 -0.96
N ALA A 144 -6.42 11.59 -1.31
CA ALA A 144 -7.09 10.32 -1.53
C ALA A 144 -7.87 9.90 -0.27
N LEU A 145 -7.23 9.93 0.90
CA LEU A 145 -7.84 9.49 2.16
C LEU A 145 -9.11 10.27 2.52
N VAL A 146 -9.13 11.59 2.30
CA VAL A 146 -10.30 12.44 2.59
C VAL A 146 -11.35 12.43 1.47
N SER A 147 -11.00 11.96 0.28
CA SER A 147 -11.87 12.03 -0.90
C SER A 147 -13.23 11.31 -0.74
N PRO A 148 -13.35 10.14 -0.10
CA PRO A 148 -14.68 9.53 0.10
C PRO A 148 -15.60 10.41 0.95
N ALA A 149 -15.08 11.02 2.02
CA ALA A 149 -15.86 11.90 2.89
C ALA A 149 -16.27 13.19 2.16
N LEU A 150 -15.36 13.79 1.39
CA LEU A 150 -15.66 14.97 0.59
C LEU A 150 -16.72 14.70 -0.48
N LEU A 151 -16.62 13.56 -1.17
CA LEU A 151 -17.60 13.16 -2.19
C LEU A 151 -18.94 12.77 -1.56
N TRP A 152 -18.95 12.21 -0.35
CA TRP A 152 -20.20 11.94 0.36
C TRP A 152 -20.94 13.24 0.70
N TRP A 153 -20.20 14.30 1.04
CA TRP A 153 -20.76 15.62 1.34
C TRP A 153 -21.22 16.39 0.10
N GLN A 154 -20.50 16.30 -1.02
CA GLN A 154 -20.66 17.23 -2.15
C GLN A 154 -21.21 16.59 -3.44
N ALA A 155 -21.08 15.28 -3.62
CA ALA A 155 -21.36 14.62 -4.89
C ALA A 155 -22.72 13.89 -4.87
N PRO A 156 -23.29 13.58 -6.06
CA PRO A 156 -24.51 12.79 -6.17
C PRO A 156 -24.40 11.43 -5.45
N ALA A 157 -25.56 10.86 -5.09
CA ALA A 157 -25.62 9.62 -4.34
C ALA A 157 -24.74 8.50 -4.96
N GLY A 158 -23.86 7.94 -4.14
CA GLY A 158 -23.01 6.79 -4.49
C GLY A 158 -21.59 7.13 -4.98
N TRP A 159 -21.29 8.37 -5.39
CA TRP A 159 -19.96 8.76 -5.88
C TRP A 159 -18.84 8.64 -4.84
N TRP A 160 -19.19 8.74 -3.56
CA TRP A 160 -18.25 8.56 -2.45
C TRP A 160 -17.58 7.18 -2.41
N ARG A 161 -18.15 6.17 -3.08
CA ARG A 161 -17.57 4.82 -3.17
C ARG A 161 -16.51 4.71 -4.27
N THR A 162 -16.49 5.64 -5.23
CA THR A 162 -15.59 5.59 -6.40
C THR A 162 -14.12 5.50 -6.03
N PRO A 163 -13.57 6.31 -5.10
CA PRO A 163 -12.17 6.19 -4.70
C PRO A 163 -11.81 4.81 -4.15
N MET A 164 -12.73 4.20 -3.39
CA MET A 164 -12.57 2.92 -2.70
C MET A 164 -12.73 1.72 -3.65
N ASN A 165 -13.50 1.89 -4.71
CA ASN A 165 -13.76 0.88 -5.74
C ASN A 165 -12.76 0.92 -6.91
N GLY A 166 -11.54 1.38 -6.66
CA GLY A 166 -10.45 1.39 -7.65
C GLY A 166 -10.14 2.77 -8.25
N GLY A 167 -10.90 3.82 -7.91
CA GLY A 167 -10.61 5.18 -8.36
C GLY A 167 -9.21 5.65 -7.96
N VAL A 168 -8.73 5.30 -6.77
CA VAL A 168 -7.35 5.59 -6.36
C VAL A 168 -6.33 4.83 -7.20
N LEU A 169 -6.57 3.56 -7.52
CA LEU A 169 -5.64 2.77 -8.35
C LEU A 169 -5.50 3.39 -9.75
N LEU A 170 -6.63 3.82 -10.33
CA LEU A 170 -6.62 4.55 -11.59
C LEU A 170 -5.85 5.87 -11.49
N ALA A 171 -6.08 6.65 -10.43
CA ALA A 171 -5.36 7.90 -10.21
C ALA A 171 -3.85 7.68 -10.05
N VAL A 172 -3.44 6.67 -9.28
CA VAL A 172 -2.03 6.27 -9.14
C VAL A 172 -1.42 5.90 -10.49
N ALA A 173 -2.12 5.11 -11.32
CA ALA A 173 -1.65 4.75 -12.65
C ALA A 173 -1.45 5.98 -13.54
N ILE A 174 -2.40 6.92 -13.52
CA ILE A 174 -2.28 8.20 -14.25
C ILE A 174 -1.07 9.00 -13.76
N VAL A 175 -0.88 9.11 -12.45
CA VAL A 175 0.27 9.79 -11.85
C VAL A 175 1.58 9.18 -12.35
N PHE A 176 1.70 7.84 -12.37
CA PHE A 176 2.90 7.18 -12.88
C PHE A 176 3.15 7.45 -14.37
N ILE A 177 2.11 7.46 -15.20
CA ILE A 177 2.21 7.78 -16.63
C ILE A 177 2.70 9.22 -16.82
N VAL A 178 2.09 10.16 -16.10
CA VAL A 178 2.48 11.59 -16.14
C VAL A 178 3.90 11.77 -15.64
N GLU A 179 4.25 11.14 -14.52
CA GLU A 179 5.58 11.23 -13.93
C GLU A 179 6.66 10.66 -14.85
N TYR A 180 6.40 9.52 -15.50
CA TYR A 180 7.27 8.96 -16.51
C TYR A 180 7.46 9.93 -17.69
N GLY A 181 6.38 10.54 -18.17
CA GLY A 181 6.42 11.57 -19.20
C GLY A 181 7.27 12.79 -18.79
N VAL A 182 7.04 13.32 -17.59
CA VAL A 182 7.79 14.45 -17.03
C VAL A 182 9.27 14.09 -16.89
N ARG A 183 9.61 12.90 -16.38
CA ARG A 183 11.01 12.44 -16.33
C ARG A 183 11.62 12.40 -17.72
N ARG A 184 10.92 11.87 -18.71
CA ARG A 184 11.41 11.80 -20.09
C ARG A 184 11.66 13.18 -20.70
N MET A 185 10.87 14.19 -20.33
CA MET A 185 11.01 15.57 -20.81
C MET A 185 12.09 16.35 -20.05
N VAL A 186 12.10 16.26 -18.71
CA VAL A 186 13.00 17.03 -17.82
C VAL A 186 14.41 16.45 -17.80
N ILE A 187 14.55 15.11 -17.81
CA ILE A 187 15.85 14.42 -17.82
C ILE A 187 16.48 14.41 -19.22
N ARG A 188 15.77 14.89 -20.27
CA ARG A 188 16.33 15.07 -21.61
C ARG A 188 17.45 16.12 -21.67
N ASN A 189 17.51 17.03 -20.70
CA ASN A 189 18.61 18.00 -20.52
C ASN A 189 19.76 17.46 -19.65
N PHE A 190 19.83 16.14 -19.42
CA PHE A 190 21.13 15.55 -19.14
C PHE A 190 21.91 15.54 -20.45
N HIS A 191 22.99 16.31 -20.51
CA HIS A 191 24.16 15.91 -21.29
C HIS A 191 24.45 14.47 -20.88
N HIS A 192 24.00 13.51 -21.70
CA HIS A 192 24.29 12.11 -21.51
C HIS A 192 25.78 11.99 -21.72
N VAL A 193 26.56 12.02 -20.63
CA VAL A 193 27.82 11.30 -20.63
C VAL A 193 27.40 9.86 -20.85
N GLY A 194 27.53 9.38 -22.09
CA GLY A 194 26.91 8.14 -22.52
C GLY A 194 27.35 6.99 -21.61
N LEU A 195 26.54 5.94 -21.46
CA LEU A 195 26.93 4.72 -20.74
C LEU A 195 28.31 4.19 -21.22
N ILE A 196 28.62 4.38 -22.51
CA ILE A 196 29.92 4.07 -23.12
C ILE A 196 31.05 4.93 -22.54
N GLU A 197 30.78 6.19 -22.25
CA GLU A 197 31.74 7.19 -21.76
C GLU A 197 32.06 6.96 -20.27
N SER A 198 31.10 6.45 -19.50
CA SER A 198 31.32 5.96 -18.13
C SER A 198 32.16 4.67 -18.10
N VAL A 199 31.95 3.75 -19.06
CA VAL A 199 32.77 2.54 -19.23
C VAL A 199 34.18 2.86 -19.74
N GLN A 200 34.32 3.86 -20.62
CA GLN A 200 35.62 4.34 -21.11
C GLN A 200 36.41 5.08 -20.02
N ALA A 201 35.74 5.84 -19.14
CA ALA A 201 36.38 6.48 -18.00
C ALA A 201 36.96 5.43 -17.01
N PHE A 202 36.25 4.32 -16.79
CA PHE A 202 36.73 3.22 -15.95
C PHE A 202 37.96 2.53 -16.57
N ARG A 203 37.94 2.25 -17.89
CA ARG A 203 39.10 1.67 -18.60
C ARG A 203 40.35 2.55 -18.59
N ARG A 204 40.20 3.88 -18.55
CA ARG A 204 41.34 4.82 -18.50
C ARG A 204 41.99 4.95 -17.12
N HIS A 205 41.35 4.47 -16.04
CA HIS A 205 41.92 4.46 -14.68
C HIS A 205 42.43 3.08 -14.26
N SER A 206 42.31 2.06 -15.13
CA SER A 206 42.78 0.69 -14.90
C SER A 206 43.99 0.32 -15.79
N GLY A 207 44.62 1.31 -16.44
CA GLY A 207 45.82 1.15 -17.26
C GLY A 207 47.03 1.80 -16.58
#